data_AF-A0A3G9JFY7-F1
#
_entry.id   AF-A0A3G9JFY7-F1
#
_cell.length_a   1.000
_cell.length_b   1.000
_cell.length_c   1.000
_cell.angle_alpha   90.00
_cell.angle_beta   90.00
_cell.angle_gamma   90.00
#
_symmetry.space_group_name_H-M   'P 1'
#
loop_
_entity.id
_entity.type
_entity.pdbx_description
1 polymer ?
#
loop_
_entity_poly.entity_id
_entity_poly.type
_entity_poly.pdbx_seq_one_letter_code
_entity_poly.pdbx_strand_id
1 'polypeptide(L)'
;MKFVMTLSTVSLLGLISILHIYWAYGGRWGVGAVIPSKAGENKPAFVPHKIGTLAVATLMLIVCFILLVQGGYLHSVIPATLIRGGCIVCAAVFFLRAIGDFTHIGFFKKVKHTVFARNDTWLYSPLCLYFGLTCTILLF
;
A
#
# COMPACT_ATOMS: atom_id res chain seq x y z
N MET A 1 -5.08 -20.63 -8.31
CA MET A 1 -4.90 -19.19 -8.62
C MET A 1 -4.86 -18.33 -7.35
N LYS A 2 -5.84 -18.45 -6.44
CA LYS A 2 -5.87 -17.69 -5.16
C LYS A 2 -4.57 -17.80 -4.34
N PHE A 3 -3.96 -18.99 -4.30
CA PHE A 3 -2.66 -19.22 -3.65
C PHE A 3 -1.55 -18.28 -4.15
N VAL A 4 -1.30 -18.29 -5.46
CA VAL A 4 -0.23 -17.50 -6.08
C VAL A 4 -0.45 -16.01 -5.85
N MET A 5 -1.70 -15.54 -5.99
CA MET A 5 -2.06 -14.12 -5.77
C MET A 5 -1.89 -13.68 -4.31
N THR A 6 -2.21 -14.56 -3.36
CA THR A 6 -2.04 -14.28 -1.93
C THR A 6 -0.55 -14.19 -1.60
N LEU A 7 0.24 -15.16 -2.05
CA LEU A 7 1.67 -15.22 -1.75
C LEU A 7 2.44 -14.05 -2.38
N SER A 8 2.12 -13.69 -3.64
CA SER A 8 2.73 -12.54 -4.30
C SER A 8 2.36 -11.23 -3.59
N THR A 9 1.09 -11.05 -3.23
CA THR A 9 0.60 -9.85 -2.54
C THR A 9 1.25 -9.69 -1.16
N VAL A 10 1.30 -10.77 -0.36
CA VAL A 10 1.93 -10.76 0.96
C VAL A 10 3.43 -10.49 0.86
N SER A 11 4.11 -11.10 -0.12
CA SER A 11 5.54 -10.86 -0.35
C SER A 11 5.82 -9.40 -0.72
N LEU A 12 5.04 -8.84 -1.65
CA LEU A 12 5.18 -7.44 -2.07
C LEU A 12 4.89 -6.46 -0.94
N LEU A 13 3.77 -6.64 -0.23
CA LEU A 13 3.42 -5.80 0.93
C LEU A 13 4.47 -5.90 2.03
N GLY A 14 5.01 -7.10 2.28
CA GLY A 14 6.10 -7.34 3.23
C GLY A 14 7.37 -6.57 2.86
N LEU A 15 7.82 -6.66 1.60
CA LEU A 15 8.97 -5.91 1.10
C LEU A 15 8.76 -4.39 1.23
N ILE A 16 7.57 -3.90 0.90
CA ILE A 16 7.24 -2.48 1.04
C ILE A 16 7.21 -2.07 2.52
N SER A 17 6.72 -2.92 3.43
CA SER A 17 6.73 -2.67 4.87
C SER A 17 8.16 -2.55 5.40
N ILE A 18 9.07 -3.45 5.01
CA ILE A 18 10.50 -3.37 5.37
C ILE A 18 11.10 -2.06 4.86
N LEU A 19 10.76 -1.63 3.64
CA LEU A 19 11.22 -0.37 3.09
C LEU A 19 10.73 0.84 3.91
N HIS A 20 9.49 0.82 4.41
CA HIS A 20 8.97 1.86 5.31
C HIS A 20 9.70 1.90 6.66
N ILE A 21 10.01 0.72 7.22
CA ILE A 21 10.83 0.60 8.43
C ILE A 21 12.23 1.19 8.17
N TYR A 22 12.86 0.84 7.05
CA TYR A 22 14.16 1.39 6.64
C TYR A 22 14.14 2.93 6.55
N TRP A 23 13.10 3.51 5.95
CA TRP A 23 12.93 4.97 5.91
C TRP A 23 12.69 5.58 7.29
N ALA A 24 11.95 4.90 8.18
CA ALA A 24 11.74 5.38 9.55
C ALA A 24 13.05 5.49 10.36
N TYR A 25 14.02 4.61 10.09
CA TYR A 25 15.35 4.64 10.69
C TYR A 25 16.36 5.57 9.97
N GLY A 26 15.90 6.37 9.00
CA GLY A 26 16.73 7.38 8.32
C GLY A 26 17.34 6.94 7.00
N GLY A 27 16.87 5.82 6.44
CA GLY A 27 17.21 5.39 5.09
C GLY A 27 16.84 6.44 4.04
N ARG A 28 17.77 6.73 3.11
CA ARG A 28 17.59 7.77 2.07
C ARG A 28 17.30 7.20 0.68
N TRP A 29 17.39 5.89 0.52
CA TRP A 29 17.22 5.22 -0.76
C TRP A 29 15.78 5.36 -1.28
N GLY A 30 15.60 5.86 -2.50
CA GLY A 30 14.30 6.00 -3.15
C GLY A 30 13.39 7.11 -2.62
N VAL A 31 13.72 7.77 -1.49
CA VAL A 31 12.86 8.77 -0.82
C VAL A 31 12.41 9.90 -1.76
N GLY A 32 13.29 10.36 -2.66
CA GLY A 32 12.96 11.39 -3.66
C GLY A 32 11.96 10.96 -4.74
N ALA A 33 11.72 9.66 -4.91
CA ALA A 33 10.73 9.12 -5.84
C ALA A 33 9.38 8.81 -5.17
N VAL A 34 9.31 8.82 -3.83
CA VAL A 34 8.12 8.41 -3.07
C VAL A 34 7.46 9.58 -2.34
N ILE A 35 8.16 10.71 -2.21
CA ILE A 35 7.59 11.95 -1.65
C ILE A 35 7.17 12.87 -2.81
N PRO A 36 5.93 13.36 -2.85
CA PRO A 36 5.52 14.36 -3.83
C PRO A 36 6.34 15.65 -3.62
N SER A 37 6.90 16.20 -4.69
CA SER A 37 7.51 17.54 -4.70
C SER A 37 6.48 18.57 -5.15
N LYS A 38 6.53 19.80 -4.61
CA LYS A 38 5.69 20.90 -5.12
C LYS A 38 6.17 21.32 -6.51
N ALA A 39 5.23 21.65 -7.40
CA ALA A 39 5.54 22.09 -8.76
C ALA A 39 6.43 23.35 -8.71
N GLY A 40 7.62 23.29 -9.31
CA GLY A 40 8.57 24.41 -9.39
C GLY A 40 9.63 24.48 -8.29
N GLU A 41 9.59 23.63 -7.26
CA GLU A 41 10.65 23.57 -6.23
C GLU A 41 11.16 22.14 -6.01
N ASN A 42 12.48 21.99 -5.89
CA ASN A 42 13.17 20.75 -5.51
C ASN A 42 12.94 20.33 -4.04
N LYS A 43 11.93 20.90 -3.37
CA LYS A 43 11.65 20.67 -1.95
C LYS A 43 10.52 19.64 -1.79
N PRO A 44 10.68 18.66 -0.87
CA PRO A 44 9.63 17.70 -0.57
C PRO A 44 8.39 18.43 -0.06
N ALA A 45 7.20 18.09 -0.57
CA ALA A 45 5.94 18.73 -0.15
C ALA A 45 5.57 18.41 1.31
N PHE A 46 6.11 17.32 1.85
CA PHE A 46 5.96 16.91 3.24
C PHE A 46 7.21 16.16 3.70
N VAL A 47 7.59 16.34 4.97
CA VAL A 47 8.64 15.54 5.61
C VAL A 47 7.96 14.39 6.36
N PRO A 48 8.10 13.13 5.91
CA PRO A 48 7.48 12.00 6.58
C PRO A 48 7.98 11.89 8.02
N HIS A 49 7.06 12.01 8.98
CA HIS A 49 7.36 11.81 10.38
C HIS A 49 7.57 10.31 10.66
N LYS A 50 8.59 9.97 11.45
CA LYS A 50 8.98 8.56 11.73
C LYS A 50 7.82 7.70 12.24
N ILE A 51 6.96 8.26 13.09
CA ILE A 51 5.79 7.56 13.63
C ILE A 51 4.78 7.26 12.52
N GLY A 52 4.59 8.18 11.56
CA GLY A 52 3.69 7.99 10.42
C GLY A 52 4.17 6.87 9.50
N THR A 53 5.47 6.81 9.19
CA THR A 53 6.02 5.73 8.34
C THR A 53 5.97 4.37 9.03
N LEU A 54 6.23 4.31 10.34
CA LEU A 54 6.08 3.08 11.12
C LEU A 54 4.62 2.62 11.20
N ALA A 55 3.66 3.55 11.41
CA ALA A 55 2.25 3.21 11.43
C ALA A 55 1.79 2.59 10.10
N VAL A 56 2.24 3.13 8.97
CA VAL A 56 1.95 2.55 7.65
C VAL A 56 2.57 1.15 7.51
N ALA A 57 3.82 0.98 7.94
CA ALA A 57 4.48 -0.34 7.91
C ALA A 57 3.70 -1.38 8.72
N THR A 58 3.25 -1.02 9.92
CA THR A 58 2.44 -1.89 10.79
C THR A 58 1.09 -2.21 10.15
N LEU A 59 0.39 -1.22 9.58
CA LEU A 59 -0.88 -1.46 8.87
C LEU A 59 -0.70 -2.44 7.71
N MET A 60 0.38 -2.31 6.93
CA MET A 60 0.68 -3.26 5.84
C MET A 60 0.92 -4.69 6.36
N LEU A 61 1.59 -4.85 7.50
CA LEU A 61 1.76 -6.17 8.13
C LEU A 61 0.43 -6.75 8.61
N ILE A 62 -0.47 -5.92 9.16
CA ILE A 62 -1.81 -6.34 9.55
C ILE A 62 -2.59 -6.84 8.32
N VAL A 63 -2.50 -6.14 7.19
CA VAL A 63 -3.10 -6.61 5.92
C VAL A 63 -2.53 -7.97 5.52
N CYS A 64 -1.20 -8.15 5.55
CA CYS A 64 -0.59 -9.45 5.25
C CYS A 64 -1.14 -10.57 6.15
N PHE A 65 -1.27 -10.32 7.45
CA PHE A 65 -1.83 -11.28 8.39
C PHE A 65 -3.29 -11.63 8.04
N ILE A 66 -4.13 -10.62 7.78
CA ILE A 66 -5.53 -10.82 7.38
C ILE A 66 -5.61 -11.67 6.11
N LEU A 67 -4.78 -11.41 5.10
CA LEU A 67 -4.79 -12.17 3.85
C LEU A 67 -4.34 -13.62 4.03
N LEU A 68 -3.35 -13.89 4.89
CA LEU A 68 -2.91 -15.25 5.17
C LEU A 68 -3.97 -16.06 5.92
N VAL A 69 -4.65 -15.43 6.88
CA VAL A 69 -5.75 -16.07 7.63
C VAL A 69 -6.95 -16.30 6.71
N GLN A 70 -7.36 -15.29 5.94
CA GLN A 70 -8.47 -15.40 4.98
C GLN A 70 -8.18 -16.42 3.88
N GLY A 71 -6.92 -16.55 3.46
CA GLY A 71 -6.47 -17.55 2.49
C GLY A 71 -6.36 -18.98 3.05
N GLY A 72 -6.60 -19.18 4.35
CA GLY A 72 -6.52 -20.49 5.01
C GLY A 72 -5.09 -20.97 5.31
N TYR A 73 -4.08 -20.12 5.18
CA TYR A 73 -2.67 -20.47 5.44
C TYR A 73 -2.28 -20.37 6.90
N LEU A 74 -3.03 -19.59 7.68
CA LEU A 74 -2.80 -19.37 9.11
C LEU A 74 -4.09 -19.64 9.87
N HIS A 75 -4.02 -20.50 10.88
CA HIS A 75 -5.10 -20.66 11.84
C HIS A 75 -5.10 -19.49 12.80
N SER A 76 -6.23 -18.79 12.89
CA SER A 76 -6.44 -17.69 13.80
C SER A 76 -7.59 -18.03 14.74
N VAL A 77 -7.47 -17.59 16.00
CA VAL A 77 -8.56 -17.62 16.98
C VAL A 77 -9.61 -16.54 16.73
N ILE A 78 -9.34 -15.63 15.79
CA ILE A 78 -10.23 -14.51 15.47
C ILE A 78 -11.44 -15.00 14.66
N PRO A 79 -12.66 -14.52 14.96
CA PRO A 79 -13.85 -14.88 14.20
C PRO A 79 -13.71 -14.60 12.71
N ALA A 80 -14.14 -15.54 11.86
CA ALA A 80 -14.08 -15.40 10.41
C ALA A 80 -14.79 -14.12 9.91
N THR A 81 -15.86 -13.69 10.57
CA THR A 81 -16.57 -12.44 10.26
C THR A 81 -15.68 -11.21 10.43
N LEU A 82 -14.82 -11.18 11.44
CA LEU A 82 -13.92 -10.05 11.69
C LEU A 82 -12.79 -10.02 10.67
N ILE A 83 -12.21 -11.19 10.33
CA ILE A 83 -11.19 -11.30 9.26
C ILE A 83 -11.78 -10.88 7.92
N ARG A 84 -13.00 -11.33 7.60
CA ARG A 84 -13.72 -10.95 6.38
C ARG A 84 -13.99 -9.45 6.34
N GLY A 85 -14.47 -8.87 7.45
CA GLY A 85 -14.67 -7.42 7.59
C GLY A 85 -13.37 -6.63 7.40
N GLY A 86 -12.28 -7.08 8.03
CA GLY A 86 -10.95 -6.50 7.85
C GLY A 86 -10.48 -6.55 6.39
N CYS A 87 -10.71 -7.67 5.70
CA CYS A 87 -10.37 -7.82 4.29
C CYS A 87 -11.20 -6.87 3.39
N ILE A 88 -12.49 -6.68 3.67
CA ILE A 88 -13.34 -5.68 2.97
C ILE A 88 -12.79 -4.26 3.17
N VAL A 89 -12.45 -3.90 4.41
CA VAL A 89 -11.87 -2.58 4.71
C VAL A 89 -10.53 -2.39 3.99
N CYS A 90 -9.66 -3.41 3.99
CA CYS A 90 -8.40 -3.37 3.27
C CYS A 90 -8.61 -3.17 1.76
N ALA A 91 -9.53 -3.92 1.15
CA ALA A 91 -9.88 -3.77 -0.26
C ALA A 91 -10.33 -2.33 -0.56
N ALA A 92 -11.24 -1.79 0.24
CA ALA A 92 -11.74 -0.43 0.08
C ALA A 92 -10.61 0.61 0.19
N VAL A 93 -9.72 0.48 1.17
CA VAL A 93 -8.56 1.39 1.34
C VAL A 93 -7.64 1.34 0.13
N PHE A 94 -7.31 0.15 -0.39
CA PHE A 94 -6.45 0.03 -1.57
C PHE A 94 -7.10 0.58 -2.84
N PHE A 95 -8.41 0.37 -3.03
CA PHE A 95 -9.14 0.96 -4.15
C PHE A 95 -9.20 2.48 -4.04
N LEU A 96 -9.51 3.01 -2.86
CA LEU A 96 -9.48 4.45 -2.60
C LEU A 96 -8.10 5.03 -2.87
N ARG A 97 -7.03 4.31 -2.52
CA ARG A 97 -5.65 4.74 -2.82
C ARG A 97 -5.34 4.74 -4.31
N ALA A 98 -5.83 3.74 -5.05
CA ALA A 98 -5.67 3.67 -6.49
C ALA A 98 -6.44 4.77 -7.23
N ILE A 99 -7.64 5.09 -6.78
CA ILE A 99 -8.42 6.24 -7.29
C ILE A 99 -7.69 7.53 -6.93
N GLY A 100 -7.23 7.64 -5.68
CA GLY A 100 -6.47 8.75 -5.13
C GLY A 100 -7.30 10.01 -4.91
N ASP A 101 -6.62 11.16 -4.86
CA ASP A 101 -7.22 12.47 -4.52
C ASP A 101 -7.53 13.32 -5.79
N PHE A 102 -7.43 12.74 -6.99
CA PHE A 102 -7.59 13.47 -8.28
C PHE A 102 -6.65 14.69 -8.47
N THR A 103 -5.81 15.04 -7.49
CA THR A 103 -4.88 16.16 -7.53
C THR A 103 -3.44 15.64 -7.68
N HIS A 104 -2.92 14.90 -6.70
CA HIS A 104 -1.50 14.51 -6.61
C HIS A 104 -1.28 12.99 -6.58
N ILE A 105 -2.29 12.20 -6.21
CA ILE A 105 -2.19 10.74 -5.99
C ILE A 105 -3.29 10.06 -6.80
N GLY A 106 -3.00 8.87 -7.34
CA GLY A 106 -3.96 8.00 -8.03
C GLY A 106 -3.90 8.11 -9.55
N PHE A 107 -4.72 7.29 -10.22
CA PHE A 107 -4.81 7.27 -11.69
C PHE A 107 -5.30 8.60 -12.28
N PHE A 108 -6.16 9.32 -11.55
CA PHE A 108 -6.81 10.54 -12.03
C PHE A 108 -6.11 11.83 -11.58
N LYS A 109 -4.86 11.77 -11.13
CA LYS A 109 -4.12 12.97 -10.68
C LYS A 109 -3.92 14.01 -11.80
N LYS A 110 -4.07 15.28 -11.45
CA LYS A 110 -3.80 16.45 -12.31
C LYS A 110 -2.32 16.79 -12.39
N VAL A 111 -1.57 16.65 -11.30
CA VAL A 111 -0.14 16.96 -11.25
C VAL A 111 0.66 15.76 -11.77
N LYS A 112 1.19 15.85 -13.00
CA LYS A 112 1.94 14.76 -13.66
C LYS A 112 3.44 15.03 -13.82
N HIS A 113 3.89 16.26 -13.55
CA HIS A 113 5.25 16.71 -13.86
C HIS A 113 6.32 16.30 -12.83
N THR A 114 5.97 15.50 -11.81
CA THR A 114 6.90 15.07 -10.77
C THR A 114 7.32 13.60 -10.95
N VAL A 115 8.52 13.25 -10.49
CA VAL A 115 9.03 11.86 -10.50
C VAL A 115 8.09 10.93 -9.74
N PHE A 116 7.57 11.42 -8.59
CA PHE A 116 6.54 10.73 -7.82
C PHE A 116 5.29 10.45 -8.64
N ALA A 117 4.74 11.45 -9.34
CA ALA A 117 3.53 11.27 -10.13
C ALA A 117 3.71 10.24 -11.26
N ARG A 118 4.88 10.23 -11.90
CA ARG A 118 5.18 9.22 -12.92
C ARG A 118 5.23 7.82 -12.33
N ASN A 119 5.92 7.64 -11.20
CA ASN A 119 6.01 6.34 -10.55
C ASN A 119 4.68 5.88 -9.93
N ASP A 120 3.85 6.82 -9.49
CA ASP A 120 2.52 6.54 -8.97
C ASP A 120 1.56 6.01 -10.04
N THR A 121 1.62 6.53 -11.27
CA THR A 121 0.81 6.00 -12.38
C THR A 121 1.27 4.63 -12.85
N TRP A 122 2.58 4.42 -12.95
CA TRP A 122 3.13 3.20 -13.57
C TRP A 122 3.36 2.05 -12.59
N LEU A 123 3.55 2.34 -11.30
CA LEU A 123 3.94 1.35 -10.31
C LEU A 123 2.99 1.33 -9.11
N TYR A 124 2.81 2.47 -8.41
CA TYR A 124 2.12 2.45 -7.12
C TYR A 124 0.61 2.24 -7.21
N SER A 125 -0.08 2.97 -8.09
CA SER A 125 -1.52 2.82 -8.29
C SER A 125 -1.91 1.46 -8.88
N PRO A 126 -1.19 0.90 -9.88
CA PRO A 126 -1.40 -0.47 -10.35
C PRO A 126 -1.19 -1.54 -9.26
N LEU A 127 -0.16 -1.38 -8.42
CA LEU A 127 0.07 -2.29 -7.29
C LEU A 127 -1.07 -2.21 -6.27
N CYS A 128 -1.56 -1.01 -5.95
CA CYS A 128 -2.71 -0.86 -5.05
C CYS A 128 -3.98 -1.50 -5.62
N LEU A 129 -4.26 -1.35 -6.92
CA LEU A 129 -5.37 -2.07 -7.57
C LEU A 129 -5.19 -3.58 -7.48
N TYR A 130 -3.98 -4.09 -7.72
CA TYR A 130 -3.70 -5.51 -7.61
C TYR A 130 -3.97 -6.03 -6.20
N PHE A 131 -3.54 -5.31 -5.16
CA PHE A 131 -3.80 -5.68 -3.77
C PHE A 131 -5.30 -5.66 -3.44
N GLY A 132 -6.02 -4.61 -3.87
CA GLY A 132 -7.47 -4.51 -3.68
C GLY A 132 -8.25 -5.63 -4.38
N LEU A 133 -7.81 -6.00 -5.60
CA LEU A 133 -8.39 -7.11 -6.35
C LEU A 133 -8.11 -8.45 -5.66
N THR A 134 -6.89 -8.71 -5.20
CA THR A 134 -6.56 -9.92 -4.43
C THR A 134 -7.41 -10.03 -3.17
N CYS A 135 -7.57 -8.93 -2.41
CA CYS A 135 -8.45 -8.91 -1.23
C CYS A 135 -9.89 -9.28 -1.61
N THR A 136 -10.41 -8.70 -2.69
CA THR A 136 -11.78 -8.96 -3.17
C THR A 136 -11.96 -10.41 -3.61
N ILE A 137 -11.00 -10.97 -4.35
CA ILE A 137 -11.03 -12.37 -4.81
C ILE A 137 -10.94 -13.37 -3.64
N LEU A 138 -10.34 -12.98 -2.52
CA LEU A 138 -10.30 -13.81 -1.31
C LEU A 138 -11.59 -13.75 -0.48
N LEU A 139 -12.49 -12.80 -0.77
CA LEU A 139 -13.79 -12.67 -0.08
C LEU A 139 -14.90 -13.55 -0.69
N PHE A 140 -14.74 -13.95 -1.95
CA PHE A 140 -15.63 -14.82 -2.72
C PHE A 140 -14.95 -16.16 -2.97
#